data_AF-A0A183UHK1-F1
#
_entry.id   AF-A0A183UHK1-F1
#
_cell.length_a   1.000
_cell.length_b   1.000
_cell.length_c   1.000
_cell.angle_alpha   90.00
_cell.angle_beta   90.00
_cell.angle_gamma   90.00
#
_symmetry.space_group_name_H-M   'P 1'
#
loop_
_entity.id
_entity.type
_entity.pdbx_description
1 polymer ?
#
loop_
_entity_poly.entity_id
_entity_poly.type
_entity_poly.pdbx_seq_one_letter_code
_entity_poly.pdbx_strand_id
1 'polypeptide(L)'
;MDRMVADRADGIDIAFDRGKAWSKYCKELLNFVSRRMQLELDHAKKVHCLANQSKIAINEHFLPLRDVFESSFDNDIVFCEQTYDAVKHIQDRFIKVLVMLTHIMANFEFRKSLELRRDDHERQRRALKNEWMRVTKQVKDTQQELLRARSLLGTRDDGYRRAQESFIRTESTGPAVGAEVVRRRKELERRRKNEEEAFTKREEAQSQVEKLENELERREQLMEDTKVVLNSAVLILDVEFIV
;
A
#
# COMPACT_ATOMS: atom_id res chain seq x y z
N MET A 1 -15.07 -15.29 -9.82
CA MET A 1 -15.92 -14.85 -8.69
C MET A 1 -15.15 -13.87 -7.80
N ASP A 2 -13.91 -14.19 -7.39
CA ASP A 2 -13.10 -13.34 -6.49
C ASP A 2 -12.79 -11.92 -7.03
N ARG A 3 -12.57 -11.75 -8.34
CA ARG A 3 -12.39 -10.41 -8.94
C ARG A 3 -13.66 -9.54 -8.92
N MET A 4 -14.86 -10.13 -8.90
CA MET A 4 -16.12 -9.38 -8.94
C MET A 4 -16.56 -8.88 -7.55
N VAL A 5 -16.02 -9.47 -6.49
CA VAL A 5 -16.26 -9.03 -5.11
C VAL A 5 -15.24 -7.97 -4.71
N ALA A 6 -13.98 -8.08 -5.17
CA ALA A 6 -12.92 -7.12 -4.87
C ALA A 6 -13.19 -5.68 -5.38
N ASP A 7 -13.91 -5.53 -6.50
CA ASP A 7 -14.19 -4.22 -7.11
C ASP A 7 -15.48 -3.54 -6.59
N ARG A 8 -16.20 -4.17 -5.66
CA ARG A 8 -17.43 -3.58 -5.09
C ARG A 8 -17.16 -2.99 -3.70
N ALA A 9 -17.78 -1.83 -3.42
CA ALA A 9 -17.67 -1.15 -2.13
C ALA A 9 -18.18 -2.01 -0.95
N ASP A 10 -19.11 -2.93 -1.19
CA ASP A 10 -19.68 -3.88 -0.21
C ASP A 10 -18.98 -5.25 -0.21
N GLY A 11 -17.94 -5.45 -1.04
CA GLY A 11 -17.35 -6.76 -1.25
C GLY A 11 -16.63 -7.35 -0.05
N ILE A 12 -16.01 -6.49 0.75
CA ILE A 12 -15.33 -6.88 1.99
C ILE A 12 -16.36 -7.37 3.03
N ASP A 13 -17.48 -6.68 3.17
CA ASP A 13 -18.54 -7.04 4.12
C ASP A 13 -19.20 -8.37 3.72
N ILE A 14 -19.47 -8.57 2.43
CA ILE A 14 -19.98 -9.84 1.89
C ILE A 14 -18.99 -11.00 2.14
N ALA A 15 -17.68 -10.73 2.01
CA ALA A 15 -16.66 -11.73 2.30
C ALA A 15 -16.62 -12.09 3.80
N PHE A 16 -16.74 -11.10 4.69
CA PHE A 16 -16.82 -11.33 6.14
C PHE A 16 -18.09 -12.09 6.54
N ASP A 17 -19.25 -11.73 6.00
CA ASP A 17 -20.51 -12.43 6.25
C ASP A 17 -20.47 -13.87 5.77
N ARG A 18 -19.85 -14.12 4.60
CA ARG A 18 -19.63 -15.48 4.09
C ARG A 18 -18.69 -16.26 5.00
N GLY A 19 -17.60 -15.65 5.46
CA GLY A 19 -16.69 -16.26 6.44
C GLY A 19 -17.41 -16.64 7.73
N LYS A 20 -18.22 -15.73 8.27
CA LYS A 20 -19.03 -15.94 9.48
C LYS A 20 -20.05 -17.07 9.30
N ALA A 21 -20.76 -17.09 8.17
CA ALA A 21 -21.71 -18.15 7.83
C ALA A 21 -21.03 -19.51 7.71
N TRP A 22 -19.85 -19.55 7.08
CA TRP A 22 -19.04 -20.76 6.94
C TRP A 22 -18.55 -21.29 8.30
N SER A 23 -18.03 -20.42 9.18
CA SER A 23 -17.63 -20.81 10.54
C SER A 23 -18.80 -21.38 11.34
N LYS A 24 -19.99 -20.79 11.23
CA LYS A 24 -21.21 -21.31 11.87
C LYS A 24 -21.58 -22.68 11.33
N TYR A 25 -21.57 -22.86 10.01
CA TYR A 25 -21.86 -24.14 9.37
C TYR A 25 -20.89 -25.25 9.81
N CYS A 26 -19.58 -24.98 9.81
CA CYS A 26 -18.57 -25.93 10.27
C CYS A 26 -18.75 -26.31 11.75
N LYS A 27 -19.08 -25.34 12.62
CA LYS A 27 -19.36 -25.59 14.03
C LYS A 27 -20.55 -26.53 14.23
N GLU A 28 -21.64 -26.31 13.51
CA GLU A 28 -22.82 -27.17 13.62
C GLU A 28 -22.57 -28.58 13.08
N LEU A 29 -21.84 -28.72 11.97
CA LEU A 29 -21.42 -30.03 11.47
C LEU A 29 -20.56 -30.79 12.47
N LEU A 30 -19.61 -30.10 13.12
CA LEU A 30 -18.76 -30.69 14.15
C LEU A 30 -19.59 -31.18 15.33
N ASN A 31 -20.49 -30.34 15.83
CA ASN A 31 -21.38 -30.70 16.93
C ASN A 31 -22.22 -31.94 16.58
N PHE A 32 -22.77 -31.99 15.36
CA PHE A 32 -23.56 -33.13 14.90
C PHE A 32 -22.73 -34.42 14.89
N VAL A 33 -21.56 -34.41 14.24
CA VAL A 33 -20.74 -35.62 14.11
C VAL A 33 -20.20 -36.08 15.47
N SER A 34 -19.73 -35.17 16.32
CA SER A 34 -19.30 -35.51 17.68
C SER A 34 -20.43 -36.13 18.50
N ARG A 35 -21.64 -35.56 18.47
CA ARG A 35 -22.80 -36.13 19.18
C ARG A 35 -23.20 -37.49 18.62
N ARG A 36 -23.21 -37.65 17.30
CA ARG A 36 -23.51 -38.94 16.67
C ARG A 36 -22.52 -40.02 17.11
N MET A 37 -21.22 -39.74 17.06
CA MET A 37 -20.19 -40.68 17.51
C MET A 37 -20.34 -41.05 18.99
N GLN A 38 -20.64 -40.08 19.85
CA GLN A 38 -20.87 -40.33 21.27
C GLN A 38 -22.05 -41.28 21.49
N LEU A 39 -23.17 -41.06 20.79
CA LEU A 39 -24.36 -41.91 20.90
C LEU A 39 -24.08 -43.35 20.46
N GLU A 40 -23.37 -43.54 19.34
CA GLU A 40 -22.99 -44.87 18.84
C GLU A 40 -22.06 -45.60 19.83
N LEU A 41 -21.06 -44.90 20.37
CA LEU A 41 -20.14 -45.47 21.37
C LEU A 41 -20.86 -45.86 22.66
N ASP A 42 -21.74 -45.01 23.16
CA ASP A 42 -22.50 -45.29 24.39
C ASP A 42 -23.44 -46.47 24.23
N HIS A 43 -24.09 -46.60 23.05
CA HIS A 43 -24.93 -47.74 22.72
C HIS A 43 -24.10 -49.03 22.62
N ALA A 44 -23.06 -49.04 21.78
CA ALA A 44 -22.20 -50.21 21.58
C ALA A 44 -21.57 -50.68 22.90
N LYS A 45 -21.13 -49.75 23.76
CA LYS A 45 -20.58 -50.08 25.09
C LYS A 45 -21.57 -50.78 26.00
N LYS A 46 -22.82 -50.31 26.03
CA LYS A 46 -23.86 -50.90 26.87
C LYS A 46 -24.26 -52.29 26.36
N VAL A 47 -24.45 -52.46 25.06
CA VAL A 47 -24.81 -53.74 24.44
C VAL A 47 -23.67 -54.75 24.59
N HIS A 48 -22.44 -54.35 24.29
CA HIS A 48 -21.25 -55.20 24.46
C HIS A 48 -21.09 -55.68 25.91
N CYS A 49 -21.33 -54.80 26.90
CA CYS A 49 -21.25 -55.17 28.31
C CYS A 49 -22.38 -56.15 28.70
N LEU A 50 -23.60 -55.89 28.24
CA LEU A 50 -24.76 -56.75 28.48
C LEU A 50 -24.58 -58.15 27.88
N ALA A 51 -24.10 -58.24 26.63
CA ALA A 51 -23.82 -59.51 25.95
C ALA A 51 -22.77 -60.34 26.69
N ASN A 52 -21.66 -59.71 27.11
CA ASN A 52 -20.62 -60.38 27.90
C ASN A 52 -21.12 -60.85 29.27
N GLN A 53 -21.88 -60.02 29.99
CA GLN A 53 -22.47 -60.41 31.28
C GLN A 53 -23.46 -61.57 31.13
N SER A 54 -24.29 -61.54 30.08
CA SER A 54 -25.27 -62.58 29.80
C SER A 54 -24.59 -63.91 29.45
N LYS A 55 -23.48 -63.86 28.69
CA LYS A 55 -22.68 -65.04 28.35
C LYS A 55 -22.03 -65.68 29.59
N ILE A 56 -21.59 -64.87 30.55
CA ILE A 56 -21.07 -65.38 31.84
C ILE A 56 -22.20 -65.97 32.69
N ALA A 57 -23.36 -65.31 32.76
CA ALA A 57 -24.49 -65.74 33.57
C ALA A 57 -25.15 -67.03 33.05
N ILE A 58 -25.19 -67.23 31.73
CA ILE A 58 -25.84 -68.37 31.07
C ILE A 58 -24.79 -69.38 30.62
N ASN A 59 -23.98 -69.89 31.56
CA ASN A 59 -22.90 -70.85 31.26
C ASN A 59 -23.12 -72.26 31.85
N GLU A 60 -24.30 -72.55 32.38
CA GLU A 60 -24.60 -73.88 32.92
C GLU A 60 -24.71 -74.96 31.82
N HIS A 61 -24.47 -76.22 32.23
CA HIS A 61 -24.58 -77.38 31.35
C HIS A 61 -26.05 -77.81 31.19
N PHE A 62 -26.38 -78.43 30.05
CA PHE A 62 -27.71 -79.00 29.74
C PHE A 62 -28.86 -77.99 29.57
N LEU A 63 -28.56 -76.71 29.33
CA LEU A 63 -29.58 -75.70 29.03
C LEU A 63 -30.13 -75.84 27.59
N PRO A 64 -31.46 -75.85 27.38
CA PRO A 64 -32.03 -75.86 26.04
C PRO A 64 -31.72 -74.54 25.32
N LEU A 65 -31.46 -74.61 24.01
CA LEU A 65 -31.16 -73.47 23.12
C LEU A 65 -29.91 -72.65 23.50
N ARG A 66 -29.03 -73.15 24.38
CA ARG A 66 -27.81 -72.46 24.79
C ARG A 66 -26.97 -71.96 23.61
N ASP A 67 -26.68 -72.83 22.65
CA ASP A 67 -25.84 -72.50 21.49
C ASP A 67 -26.44 -71.38 20.63
N VAL A 68 -27.78 -71.29 20.58
CA VAL A 68 -28.50 -70.23 19.85
C VAL A 68 -28.30 -68.88 20.54
N PHE A 69 -28.43 -68.83 21.87
CA PHE A 69 -28.20 -67.60 22.63
C PHE A 69 -26.73 -67.21 22.69
N GLU A 70 -25.82 -68.18 22.83
CA GLU A 70 -24.37 -67.94 22.82
C GLU A 70 -23.93 -67.35 21.48
N SER A 71 -24.40 -67.91 20.37
CA SER A 71 -24.18 -67.33 19.03
C SER A 71 -24.77 -65.93 18.89
N SER A 72 -25.95 -65.67 19.47
CA SER A 72 -26.55 -64.33 19.46
C SER A 72 -25.68 -63.31 20.22
N PHE A 73 -25.15 -63.66 21.39
CA PHE A 73 -24.27 -62.78 22.15
C PHE A 73 -22.94 -62.52 21.44
N ASP A 74 -22.36 -63.55 20.80
CA ASP A 74 -21.15 -63.38 20.00
C ASP A 74 -21.38 -62.48 18.79
N ASN A 75 -22.54 -62.58 18.13
CA ASN A 75 -22.92 -61.67 17.06
C ASN A 75 -23.06 -60.22 17.55
N ASP A 76 -23.66 -59.99 18.71
CA ASP A 76 -23.78 -58.66 19.31
C ASP A 76 -22.40 -58.07 19.67
N ILE A 77 -21.48 -58.89 20.19
CA ILE A 77 -20.10 -58.48 20.50
C ILE A 77 -19.38 -58.06 19.22
N VAL A 78 -19.39 -58.91 18.19
CA VAL A 78 -18.75 -58.62 16.89
C VAL A 78 -19.34 -57.37 16.24
N PHE A 79 -20.67 -57.19 16.30
CA PHE A 79 -21.33 -55.99 15.80
C PHE A 79 -20.88 -54.72 16.54
N CYS A 80 -20.74 -54.80 17.87
CA CYS A 80 -20.23 -53.68 18.67
C CYS A 80 -18.76 -53.36 18.34
N GLU A 81 -17.92 -54.37 18.12
CA GLU A 81 -16.53 -54.18 17.69
C GLU A 81 -16.42 -53.47 16.33
N GLN A 82 -17.22 -53.91 15.35
CA GLN A 82 -17.33 -53.24 14.05
C GLN A 82 -17.82 -51.79 14.18
N THR A 83 -18.73 -51.54 15.12
CA THR A 83 -19.22 -50.18 15.42
C THR A 83 -18.10 -49.30 15.97
N TYR A 84 -17.24 -49.81 16.86
CA TYR A 84 -16.07 -49.06 17.35
C TYR A 84 -15.10 -48.69 16.23
N ASP A 85 -14.79 -49.64 15.34
CA ASP A 85 -13.91 -49.39 14.20
C ASP A 85 -14.51 -48.36 13.22
N ALA A 86 -15.80 -48.46 12.93
CA ALA A 86 -16.49 -47.50 12.09
C ALA A 86 -16.44 -46.08 12.68
N VAL A 87 -16.69 -45.93 13.99
CA VAL A 87 -16.61 -44.64 14.68
C VAL A 87 -15.19 -44.08 14.62
N LYS A 88 -14.15 -44.90 14.83
CA LYS A 88 -12.75 -44.48 14.72
C LYS A 88 -12.42 -43.97 13.32
N HIS A 89 -12.88 -44.66 12.27
CA HIS A 89 -12.67 -44.21 10.89
C HIS A 89 -13.37 -42.89 10.57
N ILE A 90 -14.58 -42.68 11.11
CA ILE A 90 -15.30 -41.42 10.98
C ILE A 90 -14.53 -40.30 11.70
N GLN A 91 -14.05 -40.56 12.91
CA GLN A 91 -13.26 -39.61 13.70
C GLN A 91 -11.99 -39.18 12.96
N ASP A 92 -11.21 -40.12 12.42
CA ASP A 92 -10.00 -39.83 11.64
C ASP A 92 -10.28 -38.98 10.40
N ARG A 93 -11.34 -39.29 9.66
CA ARG A 93 -11.75 -38.47 8.50
C ARG A 93 -12.14 -37.06 8.93
N PHE A 94 -12.85 -36.92 10.05
CA PHE A 94 -13.29 -35.63 10.53
C PHE A 94 -12.13 -34.76 11.04
N ILE A 95 -11.16 -35.35 11.74
CA ILE A 95 -9.92 -34.69 12.15
C ILE A 95 -9.16 -34.19 10.92
N LYS A 96 -9.04 -35.00 9.87
CA LYS A 96 -8.38 -34.58 8.62
C LYS A 96 -9.08 -33.38 7.97
N VAL A 97 -10.41 -33.37 7.92
CA VAL A 97 -11.19 -32.24 7.39
C VAL A 97 -10.96 -30.98 8.23
N LEU A 98 -10.96 -31.08 9.56
CA LEU A 98 -10.67 -29.95 10.45
C LEU A 98 -9.26 -29.39 10.22
N VAL A 99 -8.24 -30.24 10.15
CA VAL A 99 -6.86 -29.84 9.87
C VAL A 99 -6.77 -29.15 8.50
N MET A 100 -7.45 -29.68 7.48
CA MET A 100 -7.49 -29.07 6.15
C MET A 100 -8.16 -27.70 6.17
N LEU A 101 -9.28 -27.54 6.89
CA LEU A 101 -9.97 -26.26 7.03
C LEU A 101 -9.10 -25.21 7.74
N THR A 102 -8.42 -25.58 8.82
CA THR A 102 -7.47 -24.69 9.51
C THR A 102 -6.33 -24.27 8.58
N HIS A 103 -5.79 -25.20 7.79
CA HIS A 103 -4.78 -24.88 6.79
C HIS A 103 -5.31 -23.91 5.73
N ILE A 104 -6.50 -24.14 5.18
CA ILE A 104 -7.10 -23.27 4.17
C ILE A 104 -7.31 -21.86 4.72
N MET A 105 -7.84 -21.73 5.95
CA MET A 105 -8.05 -20.44 6.60
C MET A 105 -6.72 -19.72 6.87
N ALA A 106 -5.72 -20.43 7.41
CA ALA A 106 -4.40 -19.85 7.65
C ALA A 106 -3.73 -19.38 6.35
N ASN A 107 -3.83 -20.17 5.27
CA ASN A 107 -3.32 -19.78 3.96
C ASN A 107 -4.06 -18.56 3.38
N PHE A 108 -5.39 -18.48 3.58
CA PHE A 108 -6.17 -17.34 3.13
C PHE A 108 -5.78 -16.04 3.85
N GLU A 109 -5.67 -16.06 5.17
CA GLU A 109 -5.24 -14.90 5.97
C GLU A 109 -3.79 -14.50 5.65
N PHE A 110 -2.89 -15.49 5.51
CA PHE A 110 -1.51 -15.25 5.11
C PHE A 110 -1.43 -14.59 3.74
N ARG A 111 -2.17 -15.09 2.75
CA ARG A 111 -2.26 -14.50 1.40
C ARG A 111 -2.78 -13.06 1.45
N LYS A 112 -3.81 -12.79 2.25
CA LYS A 112 -4.36 -11.44 2.44
C LYS A 112 -3.33 -10.49 3.06
N SER A 113 -2.55 -10.96 4.03
CA SER A 113 -1.47 -10.18 4.63
C SER A 113 -0.37 -9.84 3.63
N LEU A 114 -0.01 -10.77 2.74
CA LEU A 114 0.96 -10.52 1.67
C LEU A 114 0.44 -9.54 0.63
N GLU A 115 -0.84 -9.63 0.26
CA GLU A 115 -1.48 -8.69 -0.66
C GLU A 115 -1.48 -7.26 -0.11
N LEU A 116 -1.80 -7.08 1.18
CA LEU A 116 -1.74 -5.78 1.85
C LEU A 116 -0.32 -5.20 1.87
N ARG A 117 0.70 -6.02 2.19
CA ARG A 117 2.10 -5.58 2.19
C ARG A 117 2.55 -5.14 0.80
N ARG A 118 2.22 -5.94 -0.24
CA ARG A 118 2.51 -5.60 -1.64
C ARG A 118 1.89 -4.25 -2.02
N ASP A 119 0.64 -4.03 -1.67
CA ASP A 119 -0.08 -2.79 -2.01
C ASP A 119 0.52 -1.57 -1.32
N ASP A 120 1.01 -1.71 -0.09
CA ASP A 120 1.73 -0.64 0.61
C ASP A 120 3.09 -0.33 -0.02
N HIS A 121 3.89 -1.35 -0.36
CA HIS A 121 5.15 -1.17 -1.09
C HIS A 121 4.94 -0.44 -2.43
N GLU A 122 3.92 -0.85 -3.19
CA GLU A 122 3.58 -0.20 -4.45
C GLU A 122 3.12 1.25 -4.27
N ARG A 123 2.40 1.55 -3.18
CA ARG A 123 2.01 2.91 -2.80
C ARG A 123 3.24 3.76 -2.47
N GLN A 124 4.15 3.25 -1.63
CA GLN A 124 5.39 3.94 -1.26
C GLN A 124 6.27 4.19 -2.49
N ARG A 125 6.45 3.18 -3.35
CA ARG A 125 7.17 3.31 -4.63
C ARG A 125 6.59 4.39 -5.53
N ARG A 126 5.26 4.47 -5.65
CA ARG A 126 4.59 5.54 -6.42
C ARG A 126 4.80 6.93 -5.80
N ALA A 127 4.71 7.05 -4.48
CA ALA A 127 4.95 8.32 -3.78
C ALA A 127 6.38 8.81 -4.01
N LEU A 128 7.37 7.93 -3.84
CA LEU A 128 8.79 8.18 -4.13
C LEU A 128 9.02 8.63 -5.58
N LYS A 129 8.41 7.92 -6.55
CA LYS A 129 8.50 8.29 -7.97
C LYS A 129 7.88 9.67 -8.24
N ASN A 130 6.73 9.96 -7.65
CA ASN A 130 6.04 11.24 -7.81
C ASN A 130 6.86 12.38 -7.22
N GLU A 131 7.45 12.17 -6.05
CA GLU A 131 8.30 13.17 -5.39
C GLU A 131 9.55 13.45 -6.21
N TRP A 132 10.21 12.40 -6.72
CA TRP A 132 11.34 12.55 -7.65
C TRP A 132 10.96 13.39 -8.87
N MET A 133 9.86 13.05 -9.54
CA MET A 133 9.39 13.80 -10.71
C MET A 133 9.08 15.26 -10.35
N ARG A 134 8.52 15.52 -9.17
CA ARG A 134 8.20 16.87 -8.67
C ARG A 134 9.47 17.70 -8.48
N VAL A 135 10.46 17.20 -7.75
CA VAL A 135 11.69 17.95 -7.46
C VAL A 135 12.54 18.16 -8.72
N THR A 136 12.68 17.15 -9.57
CA THR A 136 13.41 17.30 -10.85
C THR A 136 12.73 18.29 -11.79
N LYS A 137 11.38 18.32 -11.80
CA LYS A 137 10.64 19.30 -12.59
C LYS A 137 10.85 20.72 -12.06
N GLN A 138 10.80 20.92 -10.74
CA GLN A 138 11.05 22.23 -10.14
C GLN A 138 12.43 22.78 -10.49
N VAL A 139 13.49 21.96 -10.42
CA VAL A 139 14.84 22.36 -10.85
C VAL A 139 14.82 22.82 -12.31
N LYS A 140 14.27 22.01 -13.24
CA LYS A 140 14.20 22.36 -14.67
C LYS A 140 13.43 23.65 -14.95
N ASP A 141 12.27 23.81 -14.31
CA ASP A 141 11.44 24.99 -14.49
C ASP A 141 12.17 26.26 -14.01
N THR A 142 12.90 26.17 -12.89
CA THR A 142 13.74 27.27 -12.35
C THR A 142 14.91 27.61 -13.27
N GLN A 143 15.60 26.59 -13.80
CA GLN A 143 16.70 26.79 -14.74
C GLN A 143 16.22 27.54 -15.99
N GLN A 144 15.06 27.17 -16.52
CA GLN A 144 14.46 27.89 -17.65
C GLN A 144 14.06 29.32 -17.29
N GLU A 145 13.53 29.55 -16.10
CA GLU A 145 13.18 30.89 -15.63
C GLU A 145 14.41 31.78 -15.45
N LEU A 146 15.49 31.25 -14.87
CA LEU A 146 16.77 31.93 -14.73
C LEU A 146 17.38 32.31 -16.10
N LEU A 147 17.31 31.41 -17.09
CA LEU A 147 17.74 31.73 -18.46
C LEU A 147 16.97 32.92 -19.05
N ARG A 148 15.65 32.99 -18.85
CA ARG A 148 14.82 34.12 -19.29
C ARG A 148 15.18 35.40 -18.54
N ALA A 149 15.39 35.32 -17.22
CA ALA A 149 15.75 36.47 -16.39
C ALA A 149 17.12 37.05 -16.78
N ARG A 150 18.12 36.20 -17.08
CA ARG A 150 19.43 36.62 -17.57
C ARG A 150 19.34 37.31 -18.94
N SER A 151 18.51 36.78 -19.85
CA SER A 151 18.24 37.41 -21.15
C SER A 151 17.57 38.79 -20.99
N LEU A 152 16.63 38.91 -20.05
CA LEU A 152 15.99 40.19 -19.71
C LEU A 152 17.01 41.18 -19.13
N LEU A 153 17.87 40.76 -18.20
CA LEU A 153 18.93 41.58 -17.64
C LEU A 153 19.85 42.13 -18.73
N GLY A 154 20.32 41.28 -19.66
CA GLY A 154 21.12 41.74 -20.80
C GLY A 154 20.40 42.79 -21.66
N THR A 155 19.10 42.64 -21.87
CA THR A 155 18.28 43.64 -22.57
C THR A 155 18.17 44.96 -21.80
N ARG A 156 18.10 44.90 -20.46
CA ARG A 156 18.07 46.09 -19.58
C ARG A 156 19.43 46.78 -19.52
N ASP A 157 20.53 46.04 -19.48
CA ASP A 157 21.90 46.56 -19.55
C ASP A 157 22.13 47.34 -20.85
N ASP A 158 21.74 46.78 -21.99
CA ASP A 158 21.83 47.48 -23.28
C ASP A 158 20.90 48.71 -23.36
N GLY A 159 19.73 48.64 -22.71
CA GLY A 159 18.82 49.78 -22.57
C GLY A 159 19.42 50.92 -21.75
N TYR A 160 20.04 50.58 -20.61
CA TYR A 160 20.72 51.54 -19.75
C TYR A 160 21.93 52.17 -20.45
N ARG A 161 22.80 51.36 -21.07
CA ARG A 161 23.95 51.85 -21.85
C ARG A 161 23.55 52.88 -22.90
N ARG A 162 22.47 52.61 -23.65
CA ARG A 162 21.92 53.55 -24.64
C ARG A 162 21.36 54.83 -24.01
N ALA A 163 20.77 54.75 -22.82
CA ALA A 163 20.28 55.93 -22.09
C ALA A 163 21.46 56.81 -21.62
N GLN A 164 22.53 56.20 -21.11
CA GLN A 164 23.77 56.90 -20.73
C GLN A 164 24.43 57.59 -21.94
N GLU A 165 24.61 56.87 -23.05
CA GLU A 165 25.16 57.43 -24.29
C GLU A 165 24.31 58.60 -24.80
N SER A 166 22.98 58.50 -24.69
CA SER A 166 22.08 59.58 -25.06
C SER A 166 22.20 60.80 -24.14
N PHE A 167 22.40 60.60 -22.84
CA PHE A 167 22.60 61.69 -21.88
C PHE A 167 23.92 62.42 -22.18
N ILE A 168 25.03 61.68 -22.30
CA ILE A 168 26.36 62.21 -22.62
C ILE A 168 26.34 62.99 -23.95
N ARG A 169 25.65 62.47 -24.97
CA ARG A 169 25.55 63.14 -26.28
C ARG A 169 24.85 64.51 -26.19
N THR A 170 23.77 64.60 -25.42
CA THR A 170 23.03 65.87 -25.20
C THR A 170 23.84 66.85 -24.34
N GLU A 171 24.61 66.35 -23.37
CA GLU A 171 25.54 67.15 -22.57
C GLU A 171 26.68 67.73 -23.45
N SER A 172 27.20 66.93 -24.38
CA SER A 172 28.35 67.27 -25.24
C SER A 172 28.04 68.20 -26.42
N THR A 173 26.78 68.59 -26.63
CA THR A 173 26.38 69.45 -27.76
C THR A 173 26.99 70.87 -27.62
N GLY A 174 27.31 71.57 -28.73
CA GLY A 174 27.99 72.88 -28.72
C GLY A 174 27.24 74.00 -27.95
N PRO A 175 27.86 75.19 -27.76
CA PRO A 175 27.31 76.26 -26.93
C PRO A 175 25.89 76.68 -27.37
N ALA A 176 24.95 76.71 -26.42
CA ALA A 176 23.58 77.16 -26.63
C ALA A 176 23.46 78.66 -26.27
N VAL A 177 22.66 79.43 -27.01
CA VAL A 177 22.49 80.88 -26.82
C VAL A 177 21.01 81.23 -26.67
N GLY A 178 20.67 82.14 -25.75
CA GLY A 178 19.31 82.64 -25.56
C GLY A 178 18.30 81.56 -25.12
N ALA A 179 17.15 81.48 -25.77
CA ALA A 179 16.08 80.52 -25.46
C ALA A 179 16.51 79.03 -25.57
N GLU A 180 17.57 78.76 -26.35
CA GLU A 180 18.12 77.42 -26.55
C GLU A 180 18.74 76.85 -25.27
N VAL A 181 19.28 77.71 -24.38
CA VAL A 181 19.85 77.30 -23.08
C VAL A 181 18.78 76.68 -22.18
N VAL A 182 17.61 77.30 -22.11
CA VAL A 182 16.49 76.83 -21.28
C VAL A 182 15.90 75.53 -21.85
N ARG A 183 15.79 75.43 -23.18
CA ARG A 183 15.32 74.23 -23.89
C ARG A 183 16.26 73.05 -23.64
N ARG A 184 17.57 73.30 -23.76
CA ARG A 184 18.62 72.30 -23.54
C ARG A 184 18.69 71.81 -22.09
N ARG A 185 18.51 72.72 -21.12
CA ARG A 185 18.44 72.36 -19.69
C ARG A 185 17.27 71.41 -19.40
N LYS A 186 16.08 71.70 -19.96
CA LYS A 186 14.92 70.80 -19.84
C LYS A 186 15.12 69.45 -20.53
N GLU A 187 15.79 69.44 -21.68
CA GLU A 187 16.13 68.19 -22.37
C GLU A 187 17.11 67.33 -21.56
N LEU A 188 18.15 67.94 -20.98
CA LEU A 188 19.10 67.28 -20.09
C LEU A 188 18.42 66.66 -18.86
N GLU A 189 17.52 67.38 -18.18
CA GLU A 189 16.76 66.81 -17.06
C GLU A 189 15.90 65.63 -17.49
N ARG A 190 15.25 65.71 -18.66
CA ARG A 190 14.46 64.60 -19.18
C ARG A 190 15.33 63.38 -19.51
N ARG A 191 16.53 63.59 -20.07
CA ARG A 191 17.50 62.52 -20.35
C ARG A 191 18.04 61.89 -19.07
N ARG A 192 18.36 62.70 -18.06
CA ARG A 192 18.77 62.24 -16.73
C ARG A 192 17.70 61.37 -16.08
N LYS A 193 16.44 61.82 -16.09
CA LYS A 193 15.33 61.04 -15.53
C LYS A 193 15.15 59.70 -16.27
N ASN A 194 15.30 59.69 -17.60
CA ASN A 194 15.23 58.45 -18.37
C ASN A 194 16.39 57.49 -18.07
N GLU A 195 17.59 58.01 -17.82
CA GLU A 195 18.74 57.21 -17.38
C GLU A 195 18.51 56.61 -15.99
N GLU A 196 18.05 57.42 -15.03
CA GLU A 196 17.69 56.98 -13.67
C GLU A 196 16.61 55.88 -13.71
N GLU A 197 15.55 56.03 -14.51
CA GLU A 197 14.52 55.00 -14.69
C GLU A 197 15.06 53.72 -15.36
N ALA A 198 16.00 53.84 -16.31
CA ALA A 198 16.64 52.69 -16.94
C ALA A 198 17.58 51.96 -15.96
N PHE A 199 18.27 52.70 -15.10
CA PHE A 199 19.08 52.16 -14.02
C PHE A 199 18.24 51.36 -13.02
N THR A 200 17.11 51.92 -12.55
CA THR A 200 16.21 51.20 -11.63
C THR A 200 15.71 49.88 -12.24
N LYS A 201 15.30 49.89 -13.52
CA LYS A 201 14.83 48.66 -14.22
C LYS A 201 15.93 47.61 -14.40
N ARG A 202 17.19 48.04 -14.52
CA ARG A 202 18.36 47.16 -14.56
C ARG A 202 18.59 46.52 -13.18
N GLU A 203 18.60 47.32 -12.12
CA GLU A 203 18.76 46.83 -10.74
C GLU A 203 17.65 45.84 -10.35
N GLU A 204 16.40 46.11 -10.72
CA GLU A 204 15.29 45.18 -10.51
C GLU A 204 15.49 43.84 -11.24
N ALA A 205 15.95 43.87 -12.49
CA ALA A 205 16.25 42.67 -13.25
C ALA A 205 17.44 41.90 -12.67
N GLN A 206 18.46 42.61 -12.16
CA GLN A 206 19.62 42.00 -11.49
C GLN A 206 19.20 41.32 -10.18
N SER A 207 18.39 41.99 -9.36
CA SER A 207 17.84 41.40 -8.13
C SER A 207 16.98 40.17 -8.43
N GLN A 208 16.23 40.16 -9.53
CA GLN A 208 15.46 38.99 -9.94
C GLN A 208 16.35 37.80 -10.34
N VAL A 209 17.46 38.05 -11.04
CA VAL A 209 18.45 37.01 -11.37
C VAL A 209 19.04 36.42 -10.11
N GLU A 210 19.51 37.25 -9.18
CA GLU A 210 20.10 36.80 -7.90
C GLU A 210 19.12 35.95 -7.07
N LYS A 211 17.84 36.35 -7.01
CA LYS A 211 16.78 35.56 -6.35
C LYS A 211 16.61 34.18 -6.99
N LEU A 212 16.61 34.12 -8.32
CA LEU A 212 16.45 32.85 -9.05
C LEU A 212 17.69 31.96 -8.94
N GLU A 213 18.89 32.52 -8.82
CA GLU A 213 20.12 31.78 -8.55
C GLU A 213 20.10 31.10 -7.18
N ASN A 214 19.73 31.86 -6.13
CA ASN A 214 19.57 31.32 -4.78
C ASN A 214 18.46 30.24 -4.71
N GLU A 215 17.34 30.46 -5.41
CA GLU A 215 16.25 29.48 -5.45
C GLU A 215 16.66 28.21 -6.20
N LEU A 216 17.44 28.34 -7.28
CA LEU A 216 17.96 27.19 -8.02
C LEU A 216 18.87 26.35 -7.13
N GLU A 217 19.80 26.98 -6.40
CA GLU A 217 20.69 26.28 -5.47
C GLU A 217 19.90 25.51 -4.39
N ARG A 218 18.87 26.13 -3.79
CA ARG A 218 17.99 25.42 -2.83
C ARG A 218 17.27 24.23 -3.45
N ARG A 219 16.78 24.36 -4.69
CA ARG A 219 16.06 23.28 -5.39
C ARG A 219 16.99 22.14 -5.80
N GLU A 220 18.22 22.46 -6.20
CA GLU A 220 19.26 21.46 -6.50
C GLU A 220 19.67 20.69 -5.25
N GLN A 221 19.85 21.38 -4.11
CA GLN A 221 20.11 20.71 -2.83
C GLN A 221 18.96 19.78 -2.42
N LEU A 222 17.71 20.25 -2.51
CA LEU A 222 16.54 19.43 -2.21
C LEU A 222 16.44 18.19 -3.11
N MET A 223 16.80 18.33 -4.39
CA MET A 223 16.84 17.20 -5.32
C MET A 223 17.88 16.16 -4.91
N GLU A 224 19.08 16.59 -4.49
CA GLU A 224 20.13 15.66 -4.05
C GLU A 224 19.75 14.98 -2.72
N ASP A 225 19.16 15.72 -1.77
CA ASP A 225 18.64 15.14 -0.53
C ASP A 225 17.56 14.07 -0.83
N THR A 226 16.65 14.38 -1.74
CA THR A 226 15.59 13.45 -2.18
C THR A 226 16.19 12.20 -2.84
N LYS A 227 17.26 12.35 -3.62
CA LYS A 227 17.96 11.25 -4.27
C LYS A 227 18.64 10.32 -3.27
N VAL A 228 19.24 10.86 -2.20
CA VAL A 228 19.79 10.07 -1.10
C VAL A 228 18.69 9.24 -0.43
N VAL A 229 17.57 9.89 -0.08
CA VAL A 229 16.42 9.21 0.52
C VAL A 229 15.86 8.11 -0.39
N LEU A 230 15.75 8.38 -1.69
CA LEU A 230 15.30 7.38 -2.68
C LEU A 230 16.22 6.17 -2.73
N ASN A 231 17.53 6.37 -2.77
CA ASN A 231 18.50 5.28 -2.81
C ASN A 231 18.40 4.39 -1.55
N SER A 232 18.26 5.00 -0.37
CA SER A 232 18.05 4.26 0.87
C SER A 232 16.71 3.54 0.91
N ALA A 233 15.63 4.21 0.49
CA ALA A 233 14.28 3.64 0.52
C ALA A 233 14.09 2.48 -0.47
N VAL A 234 14.70 2.55 -1.66
CA VAL A 234 14.68 1.46 -2.64
C VAL A 234 15.37 0.21 -2.08
N LEU A 235 16.53 0.37 -1.44
CA LEU A 235 17.24 -0.75 -0.80
C LEU A 235 16.40 -1.41 0.31
N ILE A 236 15.68 -0.62 1.10
CA ILE A 236 14.80 -1.14 2.17
C ILE A 236 13.62 -1.90 1.56
N LEU A 237 12.94 -1.32 0.56
CA LEU A 237 11.81 -1.94 -0.11
C LEU A 237 12.18 -3.25 -0.82
N ASP A 238 13.38 -3.34 -1.39
CA ASP A 238 13.89 -4.56 -2.03
C ASP A 238 14.17 -5.66 -1.00
N VAL A 239 14.69 -5.33 0.18
CA VAL A 239 14.94 -6.28 1.26
C VAL A 239 13.62 -6.77 1.88
N GLU A 240 12.67 -5.88 2.14
CA GLU A 240 11.37 -6.21 2.74
C GLU A 240 10.43 -6.99 1.80
N PHE A 241 10.66 -6.93 0.49
CA PHE A 241 9.91 -7.72 -0.50
C PHE A 241 10.39 -9.17 -0.60
N ILE A 242 11.64 -9.44 -0.23
CA ILE A 242 12.25 -10.79 -0.27
C ILE A 242 11.89 -11.61 0.98
N VAL A 243 11.52 -10.96 2.10
CA VAL A 243 11.23 -11.58 3.41
C VAL A 243 9.74 -11.67 3.71
#